data_AF-A0A3E0WLF8-F1
#
_entry.id   AF-A0A3E0WLF8-F1
#
_cell.length_a   1.000
_cell.length_b   1.000
_cell.length_c   1.000
_cell.angle_alpha   90.00
_cell.angle_beta   90.00
_cell.angle_gamma   90.00
#
_symmetry.space_group_name_H-M   'P 1'
#
loop_
_entity.id
_entity.type
_entity.pdbx_description
1 polymer ?
#
loop_
_entity_poly.entity_id
_entity_poly.type
_entity_poly.pdbx_seq_one_letter_code
_entity_poly.pdbx_strand_id
1 'polypeptide(L)'
;MRALPWLEPLLKQFSERRLQGRFPHALLLTGLPGVGKSWLAEQMVRLLVCEQPSEAGACGHCRGCELEAAGTHPDSRTIVPPEGKQQIRVDQIRAVSDFCSSRVNTQVSASG
;
A
#
# COMPACT_ATOMS: atom_id res chain seq x y z
N MET A 1 -13.09 1.00 9.69
CA MET A 1 -12.54 2.29 9.23
C MET A 1 -13.55 2.94 8.32
N ARG A 2 -13.80 4.24 8.50
CA ARG A 2 -14.92 4.97 7.88
C ARG A 2 -14.54 5.36 6.45
N ALA A 3 -15.39 5.03 5.47
CA ALA A 3 -15.27 5.56 4.11
C ALA A 3 -15.38 7.09 4.17
N LEU A 4 -14.51 7.79 3.44
CA LEU A 4 -14.46 9.25 3.38
C LEU A 4 -15.08 9.71 2.04
N PRO A 5 -16.33 10.24 2.03
CA PRO A 5 -17.07 10.45 0.78
C PRO A 5 -16.37 11.38 -0.21
N TRP A 6 -15.64 12.38 0.28
CA TRP A 6 -14.91 13.32 -0.57
C TRP A 6 -13.69 12.70 -1.27
N LEU A 7 -13.22 11.53 -0.84
CA LEU A 7 -12.12 10.80 -1.48
C LEU A 7 -12.60 9.72 -2.45
N GLU A 8 -13.89 9.40 -2.48
CA GLU A 8 -14.46 8.39 -3.40
C GLU A 8 -14.14 8.70 -4.87
N PRO A 9 -14.26 9.96 -5.37
CA PRO A 9 -13.93 10.25 -6.77
C PRO A 9 -12.45 9.99 -7.09
N LEU A 10 -11.55 10.27 -6.14
CA LEU A 10 -10.12 10.03 -6.31
C LEU A 10 -9.83 8.52 -6.30
N LEU A 11 -10.43 7.78 -5.37
CA LEU A 11 -10.27 6.32 -5.30
C LEU A 11 -10.77 5.64 -6.59
N LYS A 12 -11.92 6.08 -7.12
CA LYS A 12 -12.43 5.61 -8.41
C LYS A 12 -11.43 5.86 -9.54
N GLN A 13 -10.89 7.08 -9.62
CA GLN A 13 -9.88 7.43 -10.62
C GLN A 13 -8.63 6.53 -10.55
N PHE A 14 -8.15 6.23 -9.33
CA PHE A 14 -7.02 5.32 -9.16
C PHE A 14 -7.36 3.86 -9.52
N SER A 15 -8.58 3.43 -9.21
CA SER A 15 -9.10 2.10 -9.56
C SER A 15 -9.16 1.90 -11.07
N GLU A 16 -9.70 2.88 -11.80
CA GLU A 16 -9.70 2.87 -13.27
C GLU A 16 -8.28 2.80 -13.84
N ARG A 17 -7.34 3.60 -13.31
CA ARG A 17 -5.93 3.56 -13.75
C ARG A 17 -5.28 2.21 -13.48
N ARG A 18 -5.59 1.56 -12.34
CA ARG A 18 -5.10 0.22 -12.01
C ARG A 18 -5.61 -0.81 -13.02
N LEU A 19 -6.92 -0.77 -13.33
CA LEU A 19 -7.56 -1.67 -14.29
C LEU A 19 -7.01 -1.48 -15.71
N GLN A 20 -6.65 -0.26 -16.07
CA GLN A 20 -6.03 0.06 -17.36
C GLN A 20 -4.52 -0.24 -17.42
N GLY A 21 -3.90 -0.72 -16.34
CA GLY A 21 -2.45 -0.94 -16.28
C GLY A 21 -1.61 0.34 -16.33
N ARG A 22 -2.19 1.50 -15.97
CA ARG A 22 -1.57 2.84 -16.02
C ARG A 22 -1.40 3.46 -14.64
N PHE A 23 -1.17 2.64 -13.63
CA PHE A 23 -0.98 3.13 -12.28
C PHE A 23 0.38 3.84 -12.14
N PRO A 24 0.45 5.07 -11.60
CA PRO A 24 1.72 5.78 -11.43
C PRO A 24 2.67 5.06 -10.46
N HIS A 25 3.96 5.00 -10.80
CA HIS A 25 4.98 4.28 -10.02
C HIS A 25 5.42 5.01 -8.74
N ALA A 26 5.16 6.33 -8.65
CA ALA A 26 5.44 7.15 -7.48
C ALA A 26 4.39 8.25 -7.36
N LEU A 27 3.83 8.42 -6.16
CA LEU A 27 2.79 9.41 -5.88
C LEU A 27 3.13 10.16 -4.59
N LEU A 28 3.01 11.49 -4.64
CA LEU A 28 3.13 12.37 -3.49
C LEU A 28 1.74 12.91 -3.14
N LEU A 29 1.22 12.53 -1.97
CA LEU A 29 -0.08 13.01 -1.50
C LEU A 29 0.10 14.30 -0.67
N THR A 30 -0.47 15.40 -1.15
CA THR A 30 -0.44 16.71 -0.50
C THR A 30 -1.83 17.16 -0.09
N GLY A 31 -1.93 17.93 0.99
CA GLY A 31 -3.20 18.47 1.46
C GLY A 31 -3.19 18.76 2.95
N LEU A 32 -4.23 19.42 3.44
CA LEU A 32 -4.37 19.82 4.84
C LEU A 32 -4.33 18.61 5.81
N PRO A 33 -3.91 18.79 7.06
CA PRO A 33 -4.08 17.79 8.11
C PRO A 33 -5.55 17.36 8.22
N GLY A 34 -5.81 16.07 8.46
CA GLY A 34 -7.17 15.56 8.64
C GLY A 34 -7.97 15.26 7.36
N VAL A 35 -7.50 15.64 6.16
CA VAL A 35 -8.23 15.37 4.90
C VAL A 35 -8.30 13.88 4.50
N GLY A 36 -7.57 13.00 5.20
CA GLY A 36 -7.57 11.55 4.94
C GLY A 36 -6.48 11.03 4.00
N LYS A 37 -5.34 11.73 3.88
CA LYS A 37 -4.22 11.31 3.00
C LYS A 37 -3.71 9.90 3.29
N SER A 38 -3.52 9.56 4.57
CA SER A 38 -3.05 8.23 4.97
C SER A 38 -4.07 7.15 4.60
N TRP A 39 -5.35 7.42 4.83
CA TRP A 39 -6.43 6.52 4.43
C TRP A 39 -6.44 6.28 2.91
N LEU A 40 -6.26 7.33 2.11
CA LEU A 40 -6.17 7.20 0.65
C LEU A 40 -4.96 6.35 0.23
N ALA A 41 -3.79 6.59 0.84
CA ALA A 41 -2.59 5.80 0.58
C ALA A 41 -2.82 4.31 0.89
N GLU A 42 -3.44 4.00 2.03
CA GLU A 42 -3.80 2.62 2.41
C GLU A 42 -4.76 1.97 1.41
N GLN A 43 -5.79 2.69 0.94
CA GLN A 43 -6.69 2.15 -0.09
C GLN A 43 -5.98 1.90 -1.42
N MET A 44 -5.04 2.76 -1.80
CA MET A 44 -4.24 2.59 -3.01
C MET A 44 -3.30 1.38 -2.91
N VAL A 45 -2.68 1.14 -1.76
CA VAL A 45 -1.86 -0.05 -1.52
C VAL A 45 -2.73 -1.31 -1.61
N ARG A 46 -3.89 -1.33 -0.94
CA ARG A 46 -4.87 -2.43 -1.03
C ARG A 46 -5.30 -2.70 -2.47
N LEU A 47 -5.53 -1.66 -3.26
CA LEU A 47 -5.88 -1.75 -4.67
C LEU A 47 -4.75 -2.36 -5.52
N LEU A 48 -3.49 -2.07 -5.21
CA LEU A 48 -2.34 -2.60 -5.95
C LEU A 48 -2.13 -4.11 -5.71
N VAL A 49 -2.26 -4.55 -4.46
CA VAL A 49 -2.08 -5.96 -4.04
C VAL A 49 -3.35 -6.81 -4.23
N CYS A 50 -4.49 -6.20 -4.53
CA CYS A 50 -5.74 -6.91 -4.79
C CYS A 50 -5.67 -7.73 -6.09
N GLU A 51 -6.09 -8.99 -6.01
CA GLU A 51 -6.15 -9.90 -7.16
C GLU A 51 -7.39 -9.65 -8.04
N GLN A 52 -8.46 -9.13 -7.45
CA GLN A 52 -9.73 -8.87 -8.13
C GLN A 52 -10.19 -7.42 -7.92
N PRO A 53 -9.43 -6.41 -8.41
CA PRO A 53 -9.83 -5.02 -8.28
C PRO A 53 -11.06 -4.72 -9.16
N SER A 54 -11.85 -3.73 -8.75
CA SER A 54 -13.00 -3.22 -9.51
C SER A 54 -12.97 -1.70 -9.56
N GLU A 55 -13.88 -1.06 -10.32
CA GLU A 55 -14.01 0.40 -10.31
C GLU A 55 -14.35 0.97 -8.92
N ALA A 56 -14.94 0.17 -8.04
CA ALA A 56 -15.24 0.53 -6.67
C ALA A 56 -14.02 0.42 -5.72
N GLY A 57 -12.90 -0.15 -6.18
CA GLY A 57 -11.69 -0.34 -5.40
C GLY A 57 -11.26 -1.80 -5.23
N ALA A 58 -10.50 -2.07 -4.17
CA ALA A 58 -10.08 -3.42 -3.80
C ALA A 58 -11.27 -4.27 -3.31
N CYS A 59 -11.28 -5.57 -3.60
CA CYS A 59 -12.39 -6.47 -3.25
C CYS A 59 -12.54 -6.72 -1.74
N GLY A 60 -11.44 -6.63 -0.97
CA GLY A 60 -11.43 -6.82 0.47
C GLY A 60 -11.44 -8.28 0.96
N HIS A 61 -11.55 -9.27 0.06
CA HIS A 61 -11.68 -10.69 0.43
C HIS A 61 -10.69 -11.63 -0.29
N CYS A 62 -9.89 -11.14 -1.24
CA CYS A 62 -8.84 -11.96 -1.86
C CYS A 62 -7.64 -12.11 -0.92
N ARG A 63 -6.75 -13.07 -1.20
CA ARG A 63 -5.59 -13.35 -0.36
C ARG A 63 -4.69 -12.13 -0.19
N GLY A 64 -4.42 -11.38 -1.26
CA GLY A 64 -3.70 -10.11 -1.18
C GLY A 64 -4.35 -9.08 -0.24
N CYS A 65 -5.69 -8.94 -0.29
CA CYS A 65 -6.42 -8.04 0.60
C CYS A 65 -6.38 -8.48 2.07
N GLU A 66 -6.48 -9.78 2.34
CA GLU A 66 -6.38 -10.32 3.70
C GLU A 66 -5.00 -10.10 4.31
N LEU A 67 -3.94 -10.40 3.54
CA LEU A 67 -2.55 -10.21 3.97
C LEU A 67 -2.25 -8.72 4.25
N GLU A 68 -2.74 -7.82 3.40
CA GLU A 68 -2.60 -6.38 3.60
C GLU A 68 -3.41 -5.89 4.80
N ALA A 69 -4.63 -6.40 5.00
CA ALA A 69 -5.44 -6.07 6.18
C ALA A 69 -4.76 -6.54 7.49
N ALA A 70 -4.02 -7.65 7.44
CA ALA A 70 -3.20 -8.14 8.55
C ALA A 70 -1.83 -7.42 8.67
N GLY A 71 -1.45 -6.57 7.72
CA GLY A 71 -0.16 -5.89 7.70
C GLY A 71 1.04 -6.81 7.43
N THR A 72 0.81 -7.96 6.79
CA THR A 72 1.82 -9.02 6.56
C THR A 72 2.05 -9.32 5.08
N HIS A 73 1.58 -8.46 4.18
CA HIS A 73 1.74 -8.67 2.74
C HIS A 73 3.23 -8.62 2.36
N PRO A 74 3.78 -9.66 1.70
CA PRO A 74 5.23 -9.76 1.46
C PRO A 74 5.77 -8.68 0.53
N ASP A 75 4.94 -8.15 -0.37
CA ASP A 75 5.33 -7.07 -1.31
C ASP A 75 4.87 -5.67 -0.87
N SER A 76 4.37 -5.52 0.37
CA SER A 76 3.93 -4.24 0.94
C SER A 76 4.81 -3.86 2.10
N ARG A 77 5.23 -2.59 2.18
CA ARG A 77 6.04 -2.11 3.30
C ARG A 77 5.73 -0.66 3.64
N THR A 78 5.36 -0.44 4.89
CA THR A 78 5.08 0.90 5.44
C THR A 78 6.29 1.41 6.20
N ILE A 79 6.74 2.63 5.86
CA ILE A 79 7.83 3.32 6.56
C ILE A 79 7.26 4.51 7.31
N VAL A 80 7.43 4.49 8.63
CA VAL A 80 7.09 5.60 9.53
C VAL A 80 8.32 6.02 10.33
N PRO A 81 8.37 7.25 10.85
CA PRO A 81 9.39 7.63 11.82
C PRO A 81 9.40 6.66 13.01
N PRO A 82 10.59 6.35 13.58
CA PRO A 82 10.68 5.56 14.79
C PRO A 82 9.91 6.22 15.94
N GLU A 83 9.44 5.42 16.90
CA GLU A 83 8.70 5.93 18.05
C GLU A 83 9.46 7.05 18.77
N GLY A 84 8.75 8.14 19.08
CA GLY A 84 9.33 9.34 19.69
C GLY A 84 10.19 10.20 18.76
N LYS A 85 10.29 9.88 17.46
CA LYS A 85 11.06 10.65 16.47
C LYS A 85 10.14 11.24 15.39
N GLN A 86 10.57 12.38 14.84
CA GLN A 86 9.84 13.08 13.76
C GLN A 86 10.45 12.84 12.38
N GLN A 87 11.60 12.15 12.29
CA GLN A 87 12.36 11.99 11.06
C GLN A 87 12.50 10.51 10.68
N ILE A 88 12.38 10.23 9.38
CA ILE A 88 12.74 8.94 8.80
C ILE A 88 14.26 8.89 8.64
N ARG A 89 14.89 7.83 9.14
CA ARG A 89 16.36 7.69 9.04
C ARG A 89 16.77 7.17 7.67
N VAL A 90 17.97 7.54 7.23
CA VAL A 90 18.58 7.03 5.99
C VAL A 90 18.63 5.50 5.97
N ASP A 91 18.94 4.87 7.10
CA ASP A 91 19.00 3.40 7.19
C ASP A 91 17.65 2.73 6.90
N GLN A 92 16.53 3.36 7.28
CA GLN A 92 15.18 2.84 6.96
C GLN A 92 14.94 2.87 5.44
N ILE A 93 15.41 3.91 4.75
CA ILE A 93 15.27 4.03 3.29
C ILE A 93 16.19 3.05 2.55
N ARG A 94 17.42 2.83 3.05
CA ARG A 94 18.33 1.81 2.50
C ARG A 94 17.71 0.41 2.56
N ALA A 95 17.10 0.05 3.68
CA ALA A 95 16.41 -1.23 3.82
C ALA A 95 15.24 -1.43 2.84
N VAL A 96 14.61 -0.34 2.35
CA VAL A 96 13.59 -0.42 1.28
C VAL A 96 14.23 -0.73 -0.06
N SER A 97 15.39 -0.17 -0.34
CA SER A 97 16.13 -0.47 -1.59
C SER A 97 16.53 -1.94 -1.64
N ASP A 98 17.02 -2.47 -0.52
CA ASP A 98 17.35 -3.89 -0.37
C ASP A 98 16.12 -4.75 -0.60
N PHE A 99 14.99 -4.44 0.05
CA PHE A 99 13.71 -5.12 -0.12
C PHE A 99 13.22 -5.15 -1.57
N CYS A 100 13.33 -4.03 -2.30
CA CYS A 100 12.92 -3.98 -3.71
C CYS A 100 13.86 -4.79 -4.63
N SER A 101 15.14 -4.89 -4.26
CA SER A 101 16.15 -5.63 -5.03
C SER A 101 16.13 -7.13 -4.75
N SER A 102 15.67 -7.55 -3.56
CA SER A 102 15.60 -8.94 -3.17
C SER A 102 14.36 -9.60 -3.78
N ARG A 103 14.43 -9.98 -5.05
CA ARG A 103 13.53 -11.02 -5.58
C ARG A 103 14.14 -12.38 -5.30
N VAL A 104 13.74 -13.04 -4.20
CA VAL A 104 13.55 -14.49 -4.14
C VAL A 104 12.61 -14.80 -2.96
N ASN A 105 11.33 -14.99 -3.27
CA ASN A 105 10.46 -15.83 -2.46
C ASN A 105 10.87 -17.30 -2.66
N THR A 106 11.94 -17.73 -2.00
CA THR A 106 12.14 -19.15 -1.70
C THR A 106 11.70 -19.31 -0.27
N GLN A 107 10.57 -19.97 -0.08
CA GLN A 107 10.21 -20.54 1.20
C GLN A 107 11.35 -21.49 1.61
N VAL A 108 12.25 -21.04 2.49
CA VAL A 108 13.05 -21.97 3.29
C VAL A 108 12.19 -22.33 4.48
N SER A 109 11.37 -23.35 4.26
CA SER A 109 10.76 -24.14 5.33
C SER A 109 11.89 -24.72 6.17
N ALA A 110 12.23 -24.05 7.26
CA ALA A 110 12.99 -24.65 8.34
C ALA A 110 12.07 -25.69 9.02
N SER A 111 12.17 -26.93 8.55
CA SER A 111 11.57 -28.12 9.17
C SER A 111 12.36 -29.34 8.72
N GLY A 112 13.17 -29.89 9.64
CA GLY A 112 13.90 -31.16 9.47
C GLY A 112 15.37 -31.05 9.81
#